data_AF-R6HCY9-F1
#
_entry.id   AF-R6HCY9-F1
#
_cell.length_a   1.000
_cell.length_b   1.000
_cell.length_c   1.000
_cell.angle_alpha   90.00
_cell.angle_beta   90.00
_cell.angle_gamma   90.00
#
_symmetry.space_group_name_H-M   'P 1'
#
loop_
_entity.id
_entity.type
_entity.pdbx_description
1 polymer ?
#
loop_
_entity_poly.entity_id
_entity_poly.type
_entity_poly.pdbx_seq_one_letter_code
_entity_poly.pdbx_strand_id
1 'polypeptide(L)'
;MSLTAFAREAPDTSRKGSIQLTIRQGGTAVPGGSFTLYQVGALQEEDGNYRFVLTEAFAGSKVSLEEVSSAQLANTLAAYAKDHKLSGTAKDVDKDGEIAFTGLELGLYLLVQHKAAKGYETAAPFLVSVPMEEDGVLRYDVDASPKVELEKEPEPTSTTPPAPTDPRLPYTGQLNWPVPVLTVLGLGLLALGLALRRKSRHG
;
A
#
# COMPACT_ATOMS: atom_id res chain seq x y z
N MET A 1 -20.48 33.10 -29.64
CA MET A 1 -19.75 31.82 -29.54
C MET A 1 -19.97 31.31 -28.13
N SER A 2 -20.78 30.26 -27.98
CA SER A 2 -21.21 29.74 -26.69
C SER A 2 -20.09 28.91 -26.09
N LEU A 3 -19.43 29.43 -25.05
CA LEU A 3 -18.59 28.64 -24.18
C LEU A 3 -19.52 27.78 -23.34
N THR A 4 -19.60 26.49 -23.66
CA THR A 4 -20.15 25.47 -22.77
C THR A 4 -19.23 25.39 -21.56
N ALA A 5 -19.39 26.32 -20.62
CA ALA A 5 -18.88 26.13 -19.28
C ALA A 5 -19.69 24.94 -18.74
N PHE A 6 -19.05 23.78 -18.65
CA PHE A 6 -19.53 22.74 -17.75
C PHE A 6 -19.49 23.39 -16.37
N ALA A 7 -20.61 23.95 -15.94
CA ALA A 7 -20.77 24.46 -14.60
C ALA A 7 -20.66 23.23 -13.70
N ARG A 8 -19.43 22.92 -13.29
CA ARG A 8 -19.19 22.03 -12.15
C ARG A 8 -20.04 22.61 -11.03
N GLU A 9 -20.92 21.77 -10.48
CA GLU A 9 -21.78 22.18 -9.39
C GLU A 9 -20.89 22.71 -8.27
N ALA A 10 -21.09 23.97 -7.87
CA ALA A 10 -20.27 24.57 -6.85
C ALA A 10 -20.52 23.85 -5.50
N PRO A 11 -19.48 23.56 -4.72
CA PRO A 11 -19.66 23.01 -3.39
C PRO A 11 -20.45 23.98 -2.51
N ASP A 12 -21.50 23.46 -1.90
CA ASP A 12 -22.31 24.13 -0.89
C ASP A 12 -21.49 24.23 0.42
N THR A 13 -20.84 25.37 0.57
CA THR A 13 -19.98 25.70 1.73
C THR A 13 -20.75 25.83 3.04
N SER A 14 -22.09 25.85 3.01
CA SER A 14 -22.92 25.84 4.22
C SER A 14 -23.08 24.43 4.82
N ARG A 15 -22.84 23.39 4.01
CA ARG A 15 -22.96 22.00 4.46
C ARG A 15 -21.69 21.55 5.16
N LYS A 16 -21.88 20.72 6.19
CA LYS A 16 -20.80 19.94 6.78
C LYS A 16 -20.71 18.59 6.09
N GLY A 17 -19.50 18.10 5.93
CA GLY A 17 -19.26 16.76 5.44
C GLY A 17 -19.04 15.75 6.56
N SER A 18 -18.90 14.50 6.15
CA SER A 18 -18.51 13.40 6.99
C SER A 18 -17.49 12.54 6.26
N ILE A 19 -16.60 11.93 7.01
CA ILE A 19 -15.67 10.91 6.51
C ILE A 19 -15.92 9.64 7.31
N GLN A 20 -16.32 8.58 6.62
CA GLN A 20 -16.43 7.25 7.17
C GLN A 20 -15.29 6.39 6.64
N LEU A 21 -14.69 5.57 7.49
CA LEU A 21 -13.76 4.53 7.06
C LEU A 21 -14.27 3.19 7.56
N THR A 22 -14.13 2.20 6.71
CA THR A 22 -14.38 0.80 7.04
C THR A 22 -13.08 0.02 6.84
N ILE A 23 -12.58 -0.54 7.93
CA ILE A 23 -11.32 -1.27 7.97
C ILE A 23 -11.64 -2.75 7.78
N ARG A 24 -11.34 -3.28 6.58
CA ARG A 24 -11.59 -4.69 6.23
C ARG A 24 -10.35 -5.35 5.66
N GLN A 25 -10.22 -6.65 5.90
CA GLN A 25 -9.27 -7.54 5.23
C GLN A 25 -10.02 -8.76 4.70
N GLY A 26 -9.91 -9.06 3.39
CA GLY A 26 -10.58 -10.20 2.78
C GLY A 26 -12.10 -10.23 3.01
N GLY A 27 -12.73 -9.04 3.10
CA GLY A 27 -14.16 -8.89 3.41
C GLY A 27 -14.54 -8.98 4.89
N THR A 28 -13.60 -9.26 5.79
CA THR A 28 -13.84 -9.32 7.24
C THR A 28 -13.47 -7.98 7.89
N ALA A 29 -14.37 -7.46 8.73
CA ALA A 29 -14.09 -6.28 9.54
C ALA A 29 -12.93 -6.53 10.50
N VAL A 30 -12.01 -5.58 10.59
CA VAL A 30 -10.85 -5.64 11.48
C VAL A 30 -11.06 -4.62 12.60
N PRO A 31 -11.55 -5.06 13.78
CA PRO A 31 -11.74 -4.16 14.90
C PRO A 31 -10.41 -3.80 15.56
N GLY A 32 -10.34 -2.58 16.07
CA GLY A 32 -9.20 -2.05 16.81
C GLY A 32 -8.18 -1.29 15.97
N GLY A 33 -7.30 -0.61 16.69
CA GLY A 33 -6.44 0.43 16.13
C GLY A 33 -7.06 1.82 16.28
N SER A 34 -6.29 2.84 15.92
CA SER A 34 -6.68 4.25 16.09
C SER A 34 -6.22 5.09 14.89
N PHE A 35 -7.11 5.92 14.38
CA PHE A 35 -6.82 6.89 13.34
C PHE A 35 -6.91 8.30 13.89
N THR A 36 -6.02 9.15 13.39
CA THR A 36 -6.11 10.59 13.63
C THR A 36 -6.37 11.30 12.32
N LEU A 37 -7.40 12.14 12.32
CA LEU A 37 -7.77 13.02 11.23
C LEU A 37 -7.14 14.39 11.42
N TYR A 38 -6.40 14.87 10.43
CA TYR A 38 -5.80 16.21 10.39
C TYR A 38 -6.39 17.01 9.24
N GLN A 39 -6.81 18.25 9.49
CA GLN A 39 -7.20 19.17 8.43
C GLN A 39 -5.93 19.81 7.83
N VAL A 40 -5.51 19.30 6.68
CA VAL A 40 -4.28 19.77 6.00
C VAL A 40 -4.55 20.92 5.06
N GLY A 41 -5.76 21.01 4.51
CA GLY A 41 -6.15 22.10 3.63
C GLY A 41 -7.58 22.56 3.88
N ALA A 42 -7.81 23.86 3.73
CA ALA A 42 -9.14 24.45 3.69
C ALA A 42 -9.57 24.64 2.22
N LEU A 43 -10.85 24.45 1.94
CA LEU A 43 -11.41 24.79 0.64
C LEU A 43 -11.49 26.32 0.52
N GLN A 44 -10.87 26.88 -0.51
CA GLN A 44 -10.93 28.30 -0.81
C GLN A 44 -11.45 28.51 -2.23
N GLU A 45 -12.41 29.40 -2.37
CA GLU A 45 -12.91 29.87 -3.66
C GLU A 45 -12.08 31.07 -4.12
N GLU A 46 -11.59 31.03 -5.36
CA GLU A 46 -10.95 32.14 -6.03
C GLU A 46 -11.52 32.24 -7.45
N ASP A 47 -12.22 33.34 -7.75
CA ASP A 47 -12.83 33.62 -9.05
C ASP A 47 -13.76 32.51 -9.58
N GLY A 48 -14.52 31.87 -8.68
CA GLY A 48 -15.42 30.75 -9.02
C GLY A 48 -14.71 29.42 -9.24
N ASN A 49 -13.39 29.36 -9.00
CA ASN A 49 -12.62 28.14 -9.00
C ASN A 49 -12.27 27.74 -7.57
N TYR A 50 -12.54 26.48 -7.23
CA TYR A 50 -12.31 25.96 -5.89
C TYR A 50 -10.94 25.28 -5.83
N ARG A 51 -10.12 25.66 -4.85
CA ARG A 51 -8.81 25.06 -4.59
C ARG A 51 -8.61 24.75 -3.12
N PHE A 52 -7.79 23.76 -2.82
CA PHE A 52 -7.34 23.51 -1.46
C PHE A 52 -6.12 24.35 -1.14
N VAL A 53 -6.16 25.06 -0.01
CA VAL A 53 -5.04 25.85 0.51
C VAL A 53 -4.58 25.25 1.82
N LEU A 54 -3.28 25.07 2.00
CA LEU A 54 -2.71 24.54 3.23
C LEU A 54 -3.19 25.35 4.44
N THR A 55 -3.58 24.65 5.50
CA THR A 55 -3.89 25.30 6.78
C THR A 55 -2.61 25.86 7.42
N GLU A 56 -2.75 26.84 8.30
CA GLU A 56 -1.59 27.47 8.98
C GLU A 56 -0.70 26.42 9.67
N ALA A 57 -1.30 25.38 10.24
CA ALA A 57 -0.61 24.28 10.89
C ALA A 57 0.32 23.50 9.92
N PHE A 58 -0.01 23.44 8.63
CA PHE A 58 0.75 22.72 7.62
C PHE A 58 1.49 23.65 6.63
N ALA A 59 1.32 24.97 6.72
CA ALA A 59 1.98 25.94 5.84
C ALA A 59 3.52 25.81 5.87
N GLY A 60 4.10 25.42 7.01
CA GLY A 60 5.54 25.19 7.16
C GLY A 60 6.08 23.96 6.40
N SER A 61 5.21 23.06 5.95
CA SER A 61 5.60 21.87 5.17
C SER A 61 6.03 22.20 3.73
N LYS A 62 5.59 23.35 3.21
CA LYS A 62 5.87 23.83 1.83
C LYS A 62 5.49 22.83 0.73
N VAL A 63 4.56 21.92 0.99
CA VAL A 63 4.06 20.98 -0.02
C VAL A 63 3.03 21.64 -0.94
N SER A 64 2.95 21.16 -2.18
CA SER A 64 1.90 21.60 -3.11
C SER A 64 0.68 20.68 -3.01
N LEU A 65 -0.52 21.25 -2.88
CA LEU A 65 -1.80 20.52 -2.87
C LEU A 65 -2.38 20.32 -4.28
N GLU A 66 -1.55 20.41 -5.32
CA GLU A 66 -2.00 20.23 -6.71
C GLU A 66 -2.33 18.76 -7.00
N GLU A 67 -1.59 17.83 -6.41
CA GLU A 67 -1.70 16.40 -6.66
C GLU A 67 -2.18 15.66 -5.40
N VAL A 68 -3.41 15.97 -4.96
CA VAL A 68 -3.99 15.44 -3.71
C VAL A 68 -4.13 13.91 -3.67
N SER A 69 -4.09 13.24 -4.82
CA SER A 69 -4.12 11.77 -4.93
C SER A 69 -2.75 11.10 -4.71
N SER A 70 -1.67 11.88 -4.54
CA SER A 70 -0.31 11.35 -4.41
C SER A 70 -0.06 10.75 -3.03
N ALA A 71 0.35 9.47 -3.00
CA ALA A 71 0.77 8.80 -1.76
C ALA A 71 1.99 9.48 -1.12
N GLN A 72 2.89 10.04 -1.93
CA GLN A 72 4.09 10.72 -1.43
C GLN A 72 3.73 12.02 -0.69
N LEU A 73 2.71 12.75 -1.16
CA LEU A 73 2.18 13.93 -0.49
C LEU A 73 1.59 13.55 0.89
N ALA A 74 0.78 12.50 0.94
CA ALA A 74 0.19 12.01 2.19
C ALA A 74 1.26 11.60 3.22
N ASN A 75 2.28 10.86 2.78
CA ASN A 75 3.41 10.46 3.63
C ASN A 75 4.19 11.66 4.16
N THR A 76 4.45 12.67 3.32
CA THR A 76 5.18 13.88 3.72
C THR A 76 4.40 14.68 4.76
N LEU A 77 3.09 14.87 4.54
CA LEU A 77 2.21 15.55 5.51
C LEU A 77 2.08 14.76 6.82
N ALA A 78 2.04 13.43 6.77
CA ALA A 78 1.99 12.59 7.96
C ALA A 78 3.28 12.68 8.78
N ALA A 79 4.44 12.65 8.12
CA ALA A 79 5.74 12.86 8.77
C ALA A 79 5.80 14.26 9.42
N TYR A 80 5.40 15.29 8.68
CA TYR A 80 5.34 16.66 9.20
C TYR A 80 4.44 16.79 10.43
N ALA A 81 3.23 16.22 10.38
CA ALA A 81 2.30 16.22 11.50
C ALA A 81 2.88 15.53 12.75
N LYS A 82 3.60 14.43 12.55
CA LYS A 82 4.27 13.68 13.62
C LYS A 82 5.43 14.47 14.24
N ASP A 83 6.31 15.03 13.41
CA ASP A 83 7.51 15.75 13.85
C ASP A 83 7.15 17.04 14.60
N HIS A 84 6.12 17.75 14.12
CA HIS A 84 5.62 18.98 14.73
C HIS A 84 4.56 18.73 15.81
N LYS A 85 4.18 17.47 16.07
CA LYS A 85 3.15 17.08 17.04
C LYS A 85 1.85 17.86 16.87
N LEU A 86 1.42 17.98 15.62
CA LEU A 86 0.19 18.69 15.29
C LEU A 86 -1.00 18.02 15.98
N SER A 87 -1.98 18.83 16.38
CA SER A 87 -3.22 18.32 16.97
C SER A 87 -4.20 17.93 15.87
N GLY A 88 -4.75 16.74 15.99
CA GLY A 88 -5.81 16.22 15.12
C GLY A 88 -6.90 15.56 15.93
N THR A 89 -7.96 15.13 15.25
CA THR A 89 -9.07 14.41 15.89
C THR A 89 -8.77 12.91 15.87
N ALA A 90 -8.39 12.35 17.01
CA ALA A 90 -8.16 10.92 17.14
C ALA A 90 -9.46 10.18 17.47
N LYS A 91 -9.71 9.06 16.79
CA LYS A 91 -10.79 8.13 17.08
C LYS A 91 -10.31 6.69 16.92
N ASP A 92 -10.83 5.83 17.79
CA ASP A 92 -10.57 4.39 17.74
C ASP A 92 -11.53 3.71 16.76
N VAL A 93 -11.05 2.63 16.13
CA VAL A 93 -11.87 1.76 15.29
C VAL A 93 -12.77 0.93 16.19
N ASP A 94 -14.07 0.90 15.89
CA ASP A 94 -15.05 0.19 16.69
C ASP A 94 -15.02 -1.33 16.48
N LYS A 95 -15.96 -2.03 17.13
CA LYS A 95 -16.10 -3.50 17.06
C LYS A 95 -16.48 -4.03 15.67
N ASP A 96 -17.06 -3.17 14.83
CA ASP A 96 -17.52 -3.51 13.48
C ASP A 96 -16.45 -3.11 12.43
N GLY A 97 -15.27 -2.66 12.88
CA GLY A 97 -14.19 -2.21 12.01
C GLY A 97 -14.44 -0.83 11.43
N GLU A 98 -15.33 -0.05 12.02
CA GLU A 98 -15.78 1.23 11.48
C GLU A 98 -15.31 2.42 12.33
N ILE A 99 -15.17 3.55 11.66
CA ILE A 99 -14.83 4.83 12.27
C ILE A 99 -15.46 5.95 11.44
N ALA A 100 -16.11 6.89 12.11
CA ALA A 100 -16.79 8.01 11.45
C ALA A 100 -16.40 9.35 12.07
N PHE A 101 -16.06 10.31 11.23
CA PHE A 101 -15.83 11.70 11.57
C PHE A 101 -16.96 12.53 10.97
N THR A 102 -17.75 13.19 11.81
CA THR A 102 -18.94 13.93 11.41
C THR A 102 -18.79 15.42 11.71
N GLY A 103 -19.53 16.26 10.99
CA GLY A 103 -19.50 17.70 11.20
C GLY A 103 -18.21 18.36 10.72
N LEU A 104 -17.59 17.80 9.67
CA LEU A 104 -16.35 18.31 9.11
C LEU A 104 -16.62 19.52 8.21
N GLU A 105 -15.70 20.48 8.26
CA GLU A 105 -15.66 21.57 7.29
C GLU A 105 -15.31 21.05 5.89
N LEU A 106 -15.57 21.85 4.86
CA LEU A 106 -15.07 21.51 3.53
C LEU A 106 -13.57 21.80 3.45
N GLY A 107 -12.81 20.82 2.97
CA GLY A 107 -11.37 20.91 2.90
C GLY A 107 -10.71 19.58 2.57
N LEU A 108 -9.39 19.58 2.69
CA LEU A 108 -8.55 18.41 2.50
C LEU A 108 -8.11 17.90 3.87
N TYR A 109 -8.31 16.60 4.08
CA TYR A 109 -8.02 15.93 5.33
C TYR A 109 -7.01 14.81 5.11
N LEU A 110 -6.10 14.64 6.07
CA LEU A 110 -5.13 13.56 6.13
C LEU A 110 -5.53 12.58 7.22
N LEU A 111 -5.60 11.30 6.87
CA LEU A 111 -5.79 10.21 7.82
C LEU A 111 -4.47 9.49 8.06
N VAL A 112 -4.12 9.35 9.33
CA VAL A 112 -2.91 8.64 9.77
C VAL A 112 -3.29 7.60 10.82
N GLN A 113 -2.91 6.36 10.58
CA GLN A 113 -3.06 5.29 11.57
C GLN A 113 -1.85 5.27 12.51
N HIS A 114 -2.08 5.56 13.80
CA HIS A 114 -1.01 5.52 14.81
C HIS A 114 -0.88 4.16 15.47
N LYS A 115 -1.99 3.43 15.56
CA LYS A 115 -2.07 2.11 16.18
C LYS A 115 -2.81 1.16 15.24
N ALA A 116 -2.16 0.07 14.89
CA ALA A 116 -2.77 -1.02 14.14
C ALA A 116 -3.61 -1.93 15.05
N ALA A 117 -4.53 -2.68 14.43
CA ALA A 117 -5.17 -3.80 15.09
C ALA A 117 -4.14 -4.91 15.39
N LYS A 118 -4.41 -5.76 16.37
CA LYS A 118 -3.47 -6.82 16.76
C LYS A 118 -3.28 -7.82 15.61
N GLY A 119 -2.04 -8.00 15.15
CA GLY A 119 -1.69 -8.91 14.05
C GLY A 119 -1.89 -8.28 12.65
N TYR A 120 -1.99 -6.96 12.57
CA TYR A 120 -2.10 -6.21 11.33
C TYR A 120 -1.04 -5.10 11.31
N GLU A 121 -0.57 -4.77 10.12
CA GLU A 121 0.28 -3.59 9.95
C GLU A 121 -0.55 -2.30 9.95
N THR A 122 0.12 -1.17 10.18
CA THR A 122 -0.52 0.14 10.04
C THR A 122 -0.78 0.44 8.57
N ALA A 123 -2.00 0.87 8.25
CA ALA A 123 -2.33 1.41 6.94
C ALA A 123 -1.46 2.63 6.63
N ALA A 124 -1.04 2.73 5.36
CA ALA A 124 -0.37 3.92 4.86
C ALA A 124 -1.27 5.16 5.03
N PRO A 125 -0.70 6.35 5.33
CA PRO A 125 -1.49 7.56 5.41
C PRO A 125 -2.02 7.96 4.03
N PHE A 126 -3.22 8.56 4.00
CA PHE A 126 -3.86 8.98 2.77
C PHE A 126 -4.68 10.25 2.94
N LEU A 127 -4.94 10.91 1.83
CA LEU A 127 -5.67 12.18 1.76
C LEU A 127 -7.11 11.96 1.29
N VAL A 128 -8.02 12.75 1.85
CA VAL A 128 -9.45 12.70 1.58
C VAL A 128 -9.96 14.14 1.47
N SER A 129 -10.56 14.48 0.35
CA SER A 129 -11.22 15.78 0.16
C SER A 129 -12.69 15.69 0.55
N VAL A 130 -13.19 16.73 1.22
CA VAL A 130 -14.59 16.91 1.56
C VAL A 130 -15.02 18.27 0.98
N PRO A 131 -15.94 18.33 0.01
CA PRO A 131 -16.59 17.20 -0.64
C PRO A 131 -15.63 16.48 -1.60
N MET A 132 -15.91 15.21 -1.88
CA MET A 132 -15.24 14.42 -2.90
C MET A 132 -16.04 14.49 -4.20
N GLU A 133 -15.41 14.84 -5.31
CA GLU A 133 -16.04 14.75 -6.63
C GLU A 133 -15.94 13.31 -7.13
N GLU A 134 -17.09 12.68 -7.34
CA GLU A 134 -17.20 11.33 -7.92
C GLU A 134 -18.18 11.39 -9.08
N ASP A 135 -17.72 11.06 -10.28
CA ASP A 135 -18.50 11.13 -11.53
C ASP A 135 -19.19 12.49 -11.79
N GLY A 136 -18.54 13.58 -11.37
CA GLY A 136 -19.07 14.95 -11.49
C GLY A 136 -20.10 15.33 -10.43
N VAL A 137 -20.33 14.47 -9.43
CA VAL A 137 -21.22 14.70 -8.30
C VAL A 137 -20.39 14.95 -7.04
N LEU A 138 -20.70 16.04 -6.33
CA LEU A 138 -20.06 16.34 -5.05
C LEU A 138 -20.68 15.51 -3.91
N ARG A 139 -19.86 14.65 -3.32
CA ARG A 139 -20.19 13.83 -2.15
C ARG A 139 -19.65 14.48 -0.89
N TYR A 140 -20.55 14.83 0.03
CA TYR A 140 -20.21 15.39 1.34
C TYR A 140 -19.98 14.29 2.38
N ASP A 141 -20.66 13.15 2.22
CA ASP A 141 -20.44 11.94 3.00
C ASP A 141 -19.48 11.05 2.21
N VAL A 142 -18.23 11.04 2.64
CA VAL A 142 -17.13 10.39 1.93
C VAL A 142 -16.81 9.07 2.61
N ASP A 143 -16.95 7.97 1.89
CA ASP A 143 -16.39 6.68 2.31
C ASP A 143 -14.92 6.64 1.87
N ALA A 144 -14.04 6.85 2.83
CA ALA A 144 -12.60 6.86 2.64
C ALA A 144 -11.96 5.55 3.13
N SER A 145 -12.70 4.44 3.07
CA SER A 145 -12.16 3.12 3.35
C SER A 145 -10.84 2.93 2.61
N PRO A 146 -9.74 2.61 3.31
CA PRO A 146 -8.43 2.50 2.70
C PRO A 146 -8.48 1.45 1.58
N LYS A 147 -8.26 1.89 0.34
CA LYS A 147 -8.25 1.02 -0.85
C LYS A 147 -7.04 0.07 -0.88
N VAL A 148 -6.04 0.33 -0.04
CA VAL A 148 -4.93 -0.60 0.18
C VAL A 148 -5.44 -1.66 1.15
N GLU A 149 -5.67 -2.85 0.61
CA GLU A 149 -5.97 -4.07 1.38
C GLU A 149 -4.97 -4.15 2.54
N LEU A 150 -5.46 -4.14 3.78
CA LEU A 150 -4.60 -4.21 4.96
C LEU A 150 -3.71 -5.44 4.82
N GLU A 151 -2.42 -5.21 4.60
CA GLU A 151 -1.43 -6.27 4.68
C GLU A 151 -1.46 -6.79 6.12
N LYS A 152 -1.80 -8.07 6.25
CA LYS A 152 -1.69 -8.76 7.53
C LYS A 152 -0.22 -8.65 7.92
N GLU A 153 0.05 -8.31 9.18
CA GLU A 153 1.39 -8.55 9.70
C GLU A 153 1.66 -10.02 9.41
N PRO A 154 2.80 -10.38 8.76
CA PRO A 154 3.12 -11.78 8.59
C PRO A 154 3.01 -12.38 9.98
N GLU A 155 2.10 -13.36 10.15
CA GLU A 155 2.07 -14.14 11.37
C GLU A 155 3.53 -14.48 11.67
N PRO A 156 4.02 -14.33 12.92
CA PRO A 156 5.32 -14.86 13.25
C PRO A 156 5.24 -16.32 12.85
N THR A 157 5.83 -16.63 11.70
CA THR A 157 6.12 -17.98 11.32
C THR A 157 6.97 -18.38 12.50
N SER A 158 6.43 -19.23 13.37
CA SER A 158 7.24 -19.87 14.37
C SER A 158 8.25 -20.65 13.57
N THR A 159 9.37 -20.01 13.27
CA THR A 159 10.61 -20.63 12.86
C THR A 159 11.21 -21.25 14.12
N THR A 160 10.42 -22.08 14.80
CA THR A 160 10.97 -23.29 15.36
C THR A 160 10.90 -24.28 14.20
N PRO A 161 12.03 -24.56 13.51
CA PRO A 161 12.07 -25.70 12.62
C PRO A 161 11.53 -26.90 13.40
N PRO A 162 10.59 -27.71 12.89
CA PRO A 162 10.49 -29.07 13.39
C PRO A 162 11.92 -29.62 13.24
N ALA A 163 12.54 -29.98 14.37
CA ALA A 163 13.86 -30.59 14.35
C ALA A 163 13.82 -31.70 13.28
N PRO A 164 14.65 -31.61 12.22
CA PRO A 164 14.63 -32.61 11.18
C PRO A 164 15.17 -33.90 11.82
N THR A 165 14.26 -34.79 12.19
CA THR A 165 14.61 -36.19 12.41
C THR A 165 14.68 -36.86 11.04
N ASP A 166 15.55 -36.35 10.16
CA ASP A 166 16.12 -37.10 9.05
C ASP A 166 17.12 -36.20 8.28
N PRO A 167 18.40 -36.60 8.16
CA PRO A 167 19.38 -35.86 7.38
C PRO A 167 19.16 -36.19 5.90
N ARG A 168 18.18 -35.56 5.25
CA ARG A 168 18.03 -35.65 3.79
C ARG A 168 18.21 -34.28 3.16
N LEU A 169 19.39 -34.11 2.55
CA LEU A 169 19.81 -32.95 1.77
C LEU A 169 18.79 -32.65 0.66
N PRO A 170 18.53 -31.36 0.32
CA PRO A 170 17.59 -31.01 -0.73
C PRO A 170 18.10 -31.50 -2.08
N TYR A 171 17.28 -32.30 -2.76
CA TYR A 171 17.55 -32.83 -4.09
C TYR A 171 17.41 -31.70 -5.12
N THR A 172 18.51 -31.03 -5.45
CA THR A 172 18.56 -30.15 -6.63
C THR A 172 18.42 -31.03 -7.87
N GLY A 173 17.52 -30.65 -8.79
CA GLY A 173 17.15 -31.37 -10.01
C GLY A 173 18.29 -31.48 -11.04
N GLN A 174 19.38 -32.15 -10.68
CA GLN A 174 20.46 -32.53 -11.55
C GLN A 174 20.26 -34.00 -11.89
N LEU A 175 19.57 -34.25 -13.01
CA LEU A 175 19.34 -35.58 -13.53
C LEU A 175 20.69 -36.14 -14.00
N ASN A 176 21.29 -37.05 -13.22
CA ASN A 176 22.65 -37.60 -13.37
C ASN A 176 22.89 -38.42 -14.65
N TRP A 177 22.02 -38.38 -15.66
CA TRP A 177 22.08 -39.27 -16.81
C TRP A 177 23.07 -38.88 -17.92
N PRO A 178 23.49 -37.60 -18.14
CA PRO A 178 24.42 -37.31 -19.22
C PRO A 178 25.84 -37.81 -18.91
N VAL A 179 26.30 -37.67 -17.67
CA VAL A 179 27.71 -37.91 -17.30
C VAL A 179 28.08 -39.40 -17.35
N PRO A 180 27.32 -40.35 -16.75
CA PRO A 180 27.65 -41.78 -16.82
C PRO A 180 27.65 -42.31 -18.26
N VAL A 181 26.67 -41.91 -19.07
CA VAL A 181 26.55 -42.33 -20.48
C VAL A 181 27.76 -41.84 -21.28
N LEU A 182 28.17 -40.57 -21.11
CA LEU A 182 29.35 -40.02 -21.77
C LEU A 182 30.66 -40.69 -21.29
N THR A 183 30.77 -41.05 -20.00
CA THR A 183 31.97 -41.72 -19.48
C THR A 183 32.15 -43.13 -20.04
N VAL A 184 31.07 -43.92 -20.16
CA VAL A 184 31.14 -45.27 -20.75
C VAL A 184 31.45 -45.19 -22.24
N LEU A 185 30.85 -44.25 -22.97
CA LEU A 185 31.13 -44.03 -24.38
C LEU A 185 32.61 -43.62 -24.61
N GLY A 186 33.13 -42.71 -23.79
CA GLY A 186 34.52 -42.24 -23.87
C GLY A 186 35.54 -43.36 -23.60
N LEU A 187 35.31 -44.18 -22.57
CA LEU A 187 36.19 -45.33 -22.28
C LEU A 187 36.16 -46.39 -23.39
N GLY A 188 35.01 -46.61 -24.03
CA GLY A 188 34.89 -47.50 -25.18
C GLY A 188 35.75 -47.06 -26.37
N LEU A 189 35.71 -45.76 -26.71
CA LEU A 189 36.53 -45.19 -27.78
C LEU A 189 38.04 -45.25 -27.47
N LEU A 190 38.44 -45.02 -26.22
CA LEU A 190 39.84 -45.13 -25.80
C LEU A 190 40.36 -46.57 -25.88
N ALA A 191 39.58 -47.55 -25.43
CA ALA A 191 39.95 -48.96 -25.50
C ALA A 191 40.07 -49.44 -26.97
N LEU A 192 39.12 -49.05 -27.82
CA LEU A 192 39.16 -49.36 -29.25
C LEU A 192 40.37 -48.70 -29.93
N GLY A 193 40.67 -47.44 -29.59
CA GLY A 193 41.85 -46.74 -30.08
C GLY A 193 43.17 -47.41 -29.67
N LEU A 194 43.29 -47.86 -28.42
CA LEU A 194 44.47 -48.60 -27.95
C LEU A 194 44.59 -49.99 -28.59
N ALA A 195 43.47 -50.70 -28.79
CA ALA A 195 43.45 -51.99 -29.47
C ALA A 195 43.90 -51.88 -30.94
N LEU A 196 43.39 -50.87 -31.66
CA LEU A 196 43.81 -50.57 -33.03
C LEU A 196 45.29 -50.16 -33.09
N ARG A 197 45.77 -49.36 -32.14
CA ARG A 197 47.19 -48.96 -32.04
C ARG A 197 48.12 -50.14 -31.74
N ARG A 198 47.67 -51.11 -30.93
CA ARG A 198 48.45 -52.31 -30.61
C ARG A 198 48.48 -53.29 -31.77
N LYS A 199 47.39 -53.39 -32.55
CA LYS A 199 47.32 -54.19 -33.78
C LYS A 199 48.19 -53.60 -34.90
N SER A 200 48.28 -52.28 -35.02
CA SER A 200 49.19 -51.59 -35.97
C SER A 200 50.67 -51.72 -35.64
N ARG A 201 51.06 -52.11 -34.41
CA ARG A 201 52.46 -52.26 -34.00
C ARG A 201 52.99 -53.70 -34.09
N HIS A 202 52.15 -54.66 -34.46
CA HIS A 202 52.51 -56.07 -34.63
C HIS A 202 52.20 -56.61 -36.03
N GLY A 203 52.10 -55.72 -37.03
CA GLY A 203 52.07 -56.06 -38.46
C GLY A 203 53.23 -55.42 -39.18
#